data_AF-A0A258BNH4-F1
#
_entry.id   AF-A0A258BNH4-F1
#
_cell.length_a   1.000
_cell.length_b   1.000
_cell.length_c   1.000
_cell.angle_alpha   90.00
_cell.angle_beta   90.00
_cell.angle_gamma   90.00
#
_symmetry.space_group_name_H-M   'P 1'
#
loop_
_entity.id
_entity.type
_entity.pdbx_description
1 polymer ?
#
loop_
_entity_poly.entity_id
_entity_poly.type
_entity_poly.pdbx_seq_one_letter_code
_entity_poly.pdbx_strand_id
1 'polypeptide(L)'
;MRDRFPIVEGAPMDPGAVRAGAHEDINLITLLLGAEEAGLQLLDKVGQWRDIRPPAGALVVNIGDMLQRLTNHVLPSTTHRVVNPPAERQRLSRYSMPFFLHLRSDFRIDALPGCVTQTNPRRYPPIAANEYLEERLREIGLRQETSGNIDP
;
A
#
# COMPACT_ATOMS: atom_id res chain seq x y z
N MET A 1 -6.72 -1.11 -11.96
CA MET A 1 -5.81 -2.27 -12.17
C MET A 1 -6.52 -3.51 -11.63
N ARG A 2 -6.44 -4.66 -12.31
CA ARG A 2 -7.04 -5.93 -11.83
C ARG A 2 -5.89 -6.89 -11.57
N ASP A 3 -5.73 -7.30 -10.32
CA ASP A 3 -4.75 -8.34 -10.01
C ASP A 3 -5.42 -9.69 -10.19
N ARG A 4 -4.83 -10.52 -11.04
CA ARG A 4 -5.24 -11.92 -11.21
C ARG A 4 -4.15 -12.80 -10.61
N PHE A 5 -4.55 -13.59 -9.63
CA PHE A 5 -3.69 -14.57 -8.99
C PHE A 5 -4.09 -15.96 -9.51
N PRO A 6 -3.39 -16.51 -10.53
CA PRO A 6 -3.76 -17.78 -11.15
C PRO A 6 -3.58 -18.97 -10.20
N ILE A 7 -4.24 -20.07 -10.57
CA ILE A 7 -4.05 -21.39 -9.95
C ILE A 7 -2.75 -21.97 -10.53
N VAL A 8 -1.88 -22.48 -9.68
CA VAL A 8 -0.70 -23.24 -10.10
C VAL A 8 -1.06 -24.72 -9.97
N GLU A 9 -1.33 -25.40 -11.09
CA GLU A 9 -1.62 -26.84 -11.09
C GLU A 9 -0.31 -27.65 -10.99
N GLY A 10 -0.29 -28.66 -10.12
CA GLY A 10 0.76 -29.70 -10.11
C GLY A 10 2.02 -29.43 -9.28
N ALA A 11 2.18 -28.25 -8.67
CA ALA A 11 3.31 -27.96 -7.77
C ALA A 11 2.80 -27.72 -6.33
N PRO A 12 3.44 -28.28 -5.29
CA PRO A 12 3.14 -27.93 -3.91
C PRO A 12 3.42 -26.43 -3.73
N MET A 13 2.36 -25.65 -3.51
CA MET A 13 2.50 -24.22 -3.23
C MET A 13 2.96 -24.06 -1.79
N ASP A 14 4.17 -23.54 -1.61
CA ASP A 14 4.67 -23.16 -0.30
C ASP A 14 3.69 -22.16 0.34
N PRO A 15 3.09 -22.47 1.51
CA PRO A 15 2.22 -21.54 2.23
C PRO A 15 2.91 -20.21 2.56
N GLY A 16 4.25 -20.19 2.62
CA GLY A 16 5.06 -18.99 2.83
C GLY A 16 5.34 -18.18 1.55
N ALA A 17 5.02 -18.70 0.36
CA ALA A 17 5.28 -17.97 -0.88
C ALA A 17 4.36 -16.76 -1.03
N VAL A 18 4.99 -15.62 -1.35
CA VAL A 18 4.39 -14.30 -1.38
C VAL A 18 3.91 -13.98 -2.79
N ARG A 19 2.63 -13.65 -2.94
CA ARG A 19 2.01 -13.28 -4.22
C ARG A 19 2.13 -11.78 -4.51
N ALA A 20 2.12 -10.96 -3.46
CA ALA A 20 2.50 -9.55 -3.50
C ALA A 20 3.36 -9.25 -2.28
N GLY A 21 4.56 -8.70 -2.51
CA GLY A 21 5.58 -8.40 -1.49
C GLY A 21 5.05 -7.56 -0.33
N ALA A 22 5.76 -7.54 0.79
CA ALA A 22 5.48 -6.60 1.87
C ALA A 22 5.75 -5.16 1.38
N HIS A 23 4.75 -4.29 1.45
CA HIS A 23 4.86 -2.90 1.01
C HIS A 23 3.85 -2.00 1.73
N GLU A 24 4.01 -0.70 1.53
CA GLU A 24 3.08 0.35 1.89
C GLU A 24 2.57 1.02 0.62
N ASP A 25 1.37 1.59 0.70
CA ASP A 25 0.74 2.27 -0.42
C ASP A 25 1.17 3.74 -0.46
N ILE A 26 1.67 4.22 -1.58
CA ILE A 26 2.22 5.60 -1.69
C ILE A 26 1.12 6.67 -1.62
N ASN A 27 -0.10 6.33 -2.01
CA ASN A 27 -1.22 7.24 -2.26
C ASN A 27 -1.91 7.73 -0.97
N LEU A 28 -3.09 8.36 -1.08
CA LEU A 28 -3.82 8.89 0.09
C LEU A 28 -4.52 7.77 0.85
N ILE A 29 -5.41 7.07 0.16
CA ILE A 29 -6.10 5.87 0.65
C ILE A 29 -6.27 4.88 -0.49
N THR A 30 -6.29 3.59 -0.18
CA THR A 30 -6.66 2.55 -1.13
C THR A 30 -7.94 1.87 -0.70
N LEU A 31 -8.83 1.66 -1.67
CA LEU A 31 -10.09 0.95 -1.49
C LEU A 31 -9.96 -0.42 -2.16
N LEU A 32 -10.07 -1.49 -1.39
CA LEU A 32 -9.93 -2.85 -1.89
C LEU A 32 -11.28 -3.57 -1.89
N LEU A 33 -11.82 -3.76 -3.10
CA LEU A 33 -12.99 -4.61 -3.35
C LEU A 33 -12.57 -6.07 -3.51
N GLY A 34 -13.41 -7.00 -3.04
CA GLY A 34 -13.12 -8.44 -3.12
C GLY A 34 -12.11 -8.92 -2.06
N ALA A 35 -11.97 -8.18 -0.96
CA ALA A 35 -11.02 -8.48 0.11
C ALA A 35 -11.45 -9.67 0.99
N GLU A 36 -12.66 -10.20 0.82
CA GLU A 36 -13.13 -11.43 1.44
C GLU A 36 -12.31 -12.67 1.02
N GLU A 37 -11.57 -12.57 -0.09
CA GLU A 37 -10.65 -13.61 -0.54
C GLU A 37 -9.39 -13.66 0.32
N ALA A 38 -9.08 -14.85 0.84
CA ALA A 38 -7.96 -15.09 1.77
C ALA A 38 -6.59 -14.71 1.17
N GLY A 39 -5.67 -14.32 2.06
CA GLY A 39 -4.25 -14.09 1.75
C GLY A 39 -3.76 -12.65 2.02
N LEU A 40 -4.65 -11.68 2.19
CA LEU A 40 -4.26 -10.33 2.63
C LEU A 40 -3.81 -10.35 4.09
N GLN A 41 -2.61 -9.84 4.35
CA GLN A 41 -2.05 -9.71 5.69
C GLN A 41 -1.52 -8.30 5.95
N LEU A 42 -1.67 -7.81 7.18
CA LEU A 42 -1.02 -6.58 7.67
C LEU A 42 0.01 -6.90 8.74
N LEU A 43 1.06 -6.10 8.81
CA LEU A 43 2.05 -6.15 9.89
C LEU A 43 1.57 -5.27 11.04
N ASP A 44 1.34 -5.87 12.22
CA ASP A 44 0.93 -5.12 13.40
C ASP A 44 2.12 -4.42 14.10
N LYS A 45 1.82 -3.58 15.09
CA LYS A 45 2.81 -2.77 15.82
C LYS A 45 3.83 -3.60 16.62
N VAL A 46 3.57 -4.89 16.86
CA VAL A 46 4.50 -5.80 17.54
C VAL A 46 5.23 -6.71 16.54
N GLY A 47 5.13 -6.42 15.24
CA GLY A 47 5.83 -7.13 14.18
C GLY A 47 5.19 -8.47 13.77
N GLN A 48 3.91 -8.68 14.08
CA GLN A 48 3.19 -9.91 13.72
C GLN A 48 2.29 -9.69 12.51
N TRP A 49 2.32 -10.64 11.58
CA TRP A 49 1.40 -10.67 10.44
C TRP A 49 0.00 -11.09 10.89
N ARG A 50 -1.02 -10.31 10.56
CA ARG A 50 -2.43 -10.56 10.84
C ARG A 50 -3.21 -10.71 9.55
N ASP A 51 -3.98 -11.80 9.45
CA ASP A 51 -4.91 -11.98 8.33
C ASP A 51 -6.03 -10.93 8.38
N ILE A 52 -6.35 -10.36 7.23
CA ILE A 52 -7.54 -9.53 7.05
C ILE A 52 -8.66 -10.38 6.45
N ARG A 53 -9.75 -10.52 7.21
CA ARG A 53 -10.92 -11.34 6.88
C ARG A 53 -12.19 -10.49 7.00
N PRO A 54 -12.43 -9.58 6.05
CA PRO A 54 -13.62 -8.73 6.09
C PRO A 54 -14.86 -9.56 5.77
N PRO A 55 -16.06 -9.17 6.27
CA PRO A 55 -17.30 -9.83 5.93
C PRO A 55 -17.64 -9.63 4.44
N ALA A 56 -18.48 -10.52 3.89
CA ALA A 56 -18.90 -10.43 2.49
C ALA A 56 -19.55 -9.06 2.20
N GLY A 57 -19.17 -8.45 1.08
CA GLY A 57 -19.66 -7.13 0.67
C GLY A 57 -19.00 -5.95 1.38
N ALA A 58 -18.06 -6.19 2.31
CA ALA A 58 -17.29 -5.11 2.90
C ALA A 58 -16.15 -4.62 1.99
N LEU A 59 -15.75 -3.38 2.24
CA LEU A 59 -14.61 -2.74 1.60
C LEU A 59 -13.47 -2.62 2.62
N VAL A 60 -12.28 -3.08 2.24
CA VAL A 60 -11.08 -2.80 3.04
C VAL A 60 -10.51 -1.45 2.59
N VAL A 61 -10.23 -0.59 3.55
CA VAL A 61 -9.64 0.73 3.31
C VAL A 61 -8.33 0.82 4.07
N ASN A 62 -7.24 1.10 3.37
CA ASN A 62 -5.94 1.35 3.98
C ASN A 62 -5.50 2.79 3.78
N ILE A 63 -4.74 3.27 4.76
CA ILE A 63 -4.06 4.56 4.74
C ILE A 63 -2.79 4.38 3.93
N GLY A 64 -2.51 5.33 3.04
CA GLY A 64 -1.23 5.40 2.33
C GLY A 64 -0.34 6.54 2.83
N ASP A 65 0.86 6.59 2.29
CA ASP A 65 1.95 7.46 2.71
C ASP A 65 1.59 8.95 2.64
N MET A 66 0.80 9.36 1.62
CA MET A 66 0.33 10.76 1.52
C MET A 66 -0.52 11.16 2.73
N LEU A 67 -1.43 10.29 3.18
CA LEU A 67 -2.29 10.59 4.33
C LEU A 67 -1.52 10.46 5.65
N GLN A 68 -0.57 9.53 5.74
CA GLN A 68 0.36 9.45 6.87
C GLN A 68 1.14 10.75 7.04
N ARG A 69 1.70 11.30 5.95
CA ARG A 69 2.42 12.58 5.97
C ARG A 69 1.49 13.74 6.33
N LEU A 70 0.30 13.81 5.72
CA LEU A 70 -0.72 14.83 5.99
C LEU A 70 -1.16 14.86 7.46
N THR A 71 -1.29 13.69 8.07
CA THR A 71 -1.68 13.54 9.49
C THR A 71 -0.49 13.50 10.45
N ASN A 72 0.72 13.83 10.01
CA ASN A 72 1.93 13.82 10.83
C ASN A 72 2.12 12.49 11.62
N HIS A 73 1.86 11.36 10.96
CA HIS A 73 1.90 9.99 11.52
C HIS A 73 0.86 9.67 12.61
N VAL A 74 -0.20 10.46 12.76
CA VAL A 74 -1.36 10.06 13.58
C VAL A 74 -2.07 8.86 12.96
N LEU A 75 -2.22 8.84 11.64
CA LEU A 75 -2.70 7.69 10.88
C LEU A 75 -1.53 7.04 10.15
N PRO A 76 -1.05 5.85 10.59
CA PRO A 76 0.09 5.20 9.95
C PRO A 76 -0.30 4.56 8.62
N SER A 77 0.60 4.63 7.64
CA SER A 77 0.61 3.78 6.46
C SER A 77 1.07 2.39 6.91
N THR A 78 0.21 1.38 6.82
CA THR A 78 0.50 0.07 7.38
C THR A 78 1.11 -0.86 6.33
N THR A 79 2.27 -1.44 6.65
CA THR A 79 2.87 -2.48 5.83
C THR A 79 1.91 -3.67 5.68
N HIS A 80 1.68 -4.10 4.45
CA HIS A 80 0.80 -5.20 4.12
C HIS A 80 1.38 -6.06 2.99
N ARG A 81 0.88 -7.29 2.85
CA ARG A 81 1.29 -8.24 1.81
C ARG A 81 0.14 -9.14 1.39
N VAL A 82 0.31 -9.84 0.27
CA VAL A 82 -0.60 -10.94 -0.12
C VAL A 82 0.19 -12.24 -0.17
N VAL A 83 -0.18 -13.19 0.67
CA VAL A 83 0.39 -14.54 0.70
C VAL A 83 -0.49 -15.54 -0.07
N ASN A 84 0.05 -16.72 -0.34
CA ASN A 84 -0.76 -17.82 -0.83
C ASN A 84 -1.92 -18.14 0.12
N PRO A 85 -3.13 -18.41 -0.42
CA PRO A 85 -4.24 -18.85 0.41
C PRO A 85 -3.98 -20.24 1.00
N PRO A 86 -4.66 -20.62 2.10
CA PRO A 86 -4.63 -21.97 2.65
C PRO A 86 -4.96 -23.03 1.59
N ALA A 87 -4.45 -24.26 1.77
CA ALA A 87 -4.58 -25.37 0.81
C ALA A 87 -6.00 -25.58 0.26
N GLU A 88 -7.01 -25.43 1.12
CA GLU A 88 -8.44 -25.58 0.78
C GLU A 88 -8.93 -24.55 -0.26
N ARG A 89 -8.31 -23.38 -0.35
CA ARG A 89 -8.67 -22.29 -1.28
C ARG A 89 -7.66 -22.08 -2.41
N GLN A 90 -6.61 -22.90 -2.50
CA GLN A 90 -5.59 -22.81 -3.56
C GLN A 90 -6.13 -23.07 -4.97
N ARG A 91 -7.28 -23.75 -5.09
CA ARG A 91 -7.95 -24.06 -6.36
C ARG A 91 -8.90 -22.96 -6.85
N LEU A 92 -9.00 -21.85 -6.13
CA LEU A 92 -9.85 -20.73 -6.51
C LEU A 92 -8.98 -19.58 -7.03
N SER A 93 -9.34 -19.03 -8.20
CA SER A 93 -8.70 -17.82 -8.71
C SER A 93 -9.11 -16.62 -7.86
N ARG A 94 -8.15 -15.84 -7.38
CA ARG A 94 -8.41 -14.58 -6.67
C ARG A 94 -8.34 -13.42 -7.66
N TYR A 95 -9.34 -12.56 -7.58
CA TYR A 95 -9.34 -11.25 -8.23
C TYR A 95 -9.42 -10.17 -7.15
N SER A 96 -8.48 -9.23 -7.19
CA SER A 96 -8.62 -7.97 -6.44
C SER A 96 -8.67 -6.80 -7.40
N MET A 97 -9.45 -5.79 -7.01
CA MET A 97 -9.57 -4.53 -7.73
C MET A 97 -9.23 -3.39 -6.77
N PRO A 98 -7.94 -3.13 -6.49
CA PRO A 98 -7.55 -1.99 -5.68
C PRO A 98 -7.82 -0.69 -6.45
N PHE A 99 -8.40 0.28 -5.76
CA PHE A 99 -8.56 1.64 -6.22
C PHE A 99 -7.67 2.58 -5.39
N PHE A 100 -6.60 3.06 -6.02
CA PHE A 100 -5.59 3.92 -5.39
C PHE A 100 -5.98 5.40 -5.54
N LEU A 101 -6.56 5.98 -4.50
CA LEU A 101 -6.94 7.39 -4.49
C LEU A 101 -5.73 8.25 -4.15
N HIS A 102 -5.38 9.16 -5.04
CA HIS A 102 -4.29 10.12 -4.86
C HIS A 102 -4.84 11.52 -4.57
N LEU A 103 -4.02 12.34 -3.90
CA LEU A 103 -4.24 13.78 -3.87
C LEU A 103 -4.05 14.37 -5.27
N ARG A 104 -4.67 15.53 -5.52
CA ARG A 104 -4.42 16.31 -6.73
C ARG A 104 -2.93 16.66 -6.82
N SER A 105 -2.34 16.58 -8.01
CA SER A 105 -0.89 16.69 -8.21
C SER A 105 -0.23 17.94 -7.58
N ASP A 106 -0.88 19.10 -7.68
CA ASP A 106 -0.45 20.40 -7.14
C ASP A 106 -0.85 20.62 -5.66
N PHE A 107 -1.56 19.68 -5.04
CA PHE A 107 -1.92 19.80 -3.64
C PHE A 107 -0.67 19.78 -2.77
N ARG A 108 -0.55 20.75 -1.86
CA ARG A 108 0.57 20.84 -0.92
C ARG A 108 0.29 19.97 0.31
N ILE A 109 1.07 18.90 0.46
CA ILE A 109 1.05 18.04 1.64
C ILE A 109 1.86 18.72 2.74
N ASP A 110 1.16 19.36 3.68
CA ASP A 110 1.71 19.87 4.95
C ASP A 110 0.95 19.24 6.12
N ALA A 111 1.63 19.04 7.24
CA ALA A 111 1.01 18.49 8.43
C ALA A 111 -0.20 19.33 8.87
N LEU A 112 -1.36 18.68 9.03
CA LEU A 112 -2.58 19.34 9.48
C LEU A 112 -2.35 19.99 10.86
N PRO A 113 -2.87 21.20 11.13
CA PRO A 113 -2.63 21.89 12.40
C PRO A 113 -2.99 21.06 13.64
N GLY A 114 -4.07 20.28 13.59
CA GLY A 114 -4.49 19.40 14.69
C GLY A 114 -3.62 18.16 14.91
N CYS A 115 -2.71 17.85 13.99
CA CYS A 115 -1.80 16.71 14.08
C CYS A 115 -0.39 17.11 14.56
N VAL A 116 -0.14 18.41 14.77
CA VAL A 116 1.12 18.94 15.27
C VAL A 116 0.92 19.37 16.73
N THR A 117 1.64 18.72 17.64
CA THR A 117 1.59 19.01 19.08
C THR A 117 3.00 19.10 19.65
N GLN A 118 3.12 19.48 20.93
CA GLN A 118 4.41 19.49 21.61
C GLN A 118 5.07 18.09 21.64
N THR A 119 4.26 17.03 21.73
CA THR A 119 4.73 15.63 21.77
C THR A 119 4.76 14.96 20.40
N ASN A 120 4.16 15.57 19.37
CA ASN A 120 4.24 15.16 17.97
C ASN A 120 4.57 16.39 17.10
N PRO A 121 5.82 16.92 17.15
CA PRO A 121 6.20 18.09 16.36
C PRO A 121 6.13 17.76 14.87
N ARG A 122 6.11 18.81 14.04
CA ARG A 122 6.11 18.67 12.57
C ARG A 122 7.33 17.87 12.12
N ARG A 123 7.10 16.76 11.41
CA ARG A 123 8.15 15.83 10.98
C ARG A 123 8.80 16.19 9.64
N TYR A 124 8.05 16.82 8.75
CA TYR A 124 8.47 17.06 7.37
C TYR A 124 8.20 18.50 6.93
N PRO A 125 9.00 19.05 6.01
CA PRO A 125 8.62 20.25 5.27
C PRO A 125 7.43 19.94 4.32
N PRO A 126 6.65 20.96 3.94
CA PRO A 126 5.61 20.82 2.92
C PRO A 126 6.18 20.37 1.57
N ILE A 127 5.45 19.54 0.84
CA ILE A 127 5.81 19.04 -0.50
C ILE A 127 4.58 19.01 -1.41
N ALA A 128 4.72 19.17 -2.72
CA ALA A 128 3.59 18.93 -3.63
C ALA A 128 3.33 17.40 -3.77
N ALA A 129 2.08 17.01 -3.96
CA ALA A 129 1.72 15.59 -4.03
C ALA A 129 2.38 14.86 -5.20
N ASN A 130 2.57 15.53 -6.34
CA ASN A 130 3.33 14.97 -7.47
C ASN A 130 4.80 14.77 -7.13
N GLU A 131 5.47 15.75 -6.52
CA GLU A 131 6.88 15.63 -6.12
C GLU A 131 7.07 14.46 -5.16
N TYR A 132 6.14 14.29 -4.21
CA TYR A 132 6.17 13.16 -3.28
C TYR A 132 5.94 11.82 -3.98
N LEU A 133 5.00 11.75 -4.92
CA LEU A 133 4.80 10.54 -5.73
C LEU A 133 6.07 10.17 -6.50
N GLU A 134 6.74 11.14 -7.13
CA GLU A 134 7.98 10.95 -7.88
C GLU A 134 9.16 10.53 -6.99
N GLU A 135 9.26 11.09 -5.78
CA GLU A 135 10.21 10.67 -4.75
C GLU A 135 10.02 9.19 -4.40
N ARG A 136 8.79 8.81 -4.03
CA ARG A 136 8.47 7.44 -3.62
C ARG A 136 8.63 6.43 -4.76
N LEU A 137 8.21 6.77 -5.98
CA LEU A 137 8.38 5.89 -7.15
C LEU A 137 9.85 5.61 -7.46
N ARG A 138 10.76 6.57 -7.23
CA ARG A 138 12.20 6.37 -7.38
C ARG A 138 12.75 5.47 -6.27
N GLU A 139 12.37 5.70 -5.03
CA GLU A 139 12.80 4.88 -3.89
C GLU A 139 12.43 3.40 -4.03
N ILE A 140 11.27 3.10 -4.61
CA ILE A 140 10.83 1.72 -4.87
C ILE A 140 11.29 1.18 -6.23
N GLY A 141 12.10 1.93 -6.98
CA GLY A 141 12.69 1.50 -8.26
C GLY A 141 11.72 1.42 -9.44
N LEU A 142 10.51 2.00 -9.33
CA LEU A 142 9.52 2.05 -10.41
C LEU A 142 9.71 3.25 -11.35
N ARG A 143 10.56 4.21 -10.99
CA ARG A 143 11.05 5.26 -11.89
C ARG A 143 12.57 5.34 -11.85
N GLN A 144 13.15 5.34 -13.05
CA GLN A 144 14.59 5.56 -13.27
C GLN A 144 14.91 7.05 -13.13
N GLU A 145 16.12 7.37 -12.69
CA GLU A 145 16.64 8.73 -12.87
C GLU A 145 16.79 8.99 -14.37
N THR A 146 16.19 10.07 -14.87
CA THR A 146 16.52 10.54 -16.22
C THR A 146 17.98 10.97 -16.18
N SER A 147 18.87 10.20 -16.81
CA SER A 147 20.24 10.61 -17.08
C SER A 147 20.18 11.87 -17.97
N GLY A 148 20.29 13.02 -17.32
CA GLY A 148 20.58 14.27 -17.99
C GLY A 148 22.00 14.18 -18.54
N ASN A 149 22.12 13.85 -19.82
CA ASN A 149 23.24 14.30 -20.65
C ASN A 149 22.77 14.34 -22.10
N ILE A 150 22.14 15.45 -22.46
CA ILE A 150 22.25 15.99 -23.81
C ILE A 150 23.38 17.00 -23.70
N ASP A 151 24.50 16.67 -24.32
CA ASP A 151 25.53 17.66 -24.68
C ASP A 151 25.71 17.58 -26.21
N PRO A 152 26.12 18.69 -26.84
CA PRO A 152 25.48 19.32 -28.01
C PRO A 152 25.60 18.59 -29.36
#